data_AF-A0A2N1IJM8-F1
#
_entry.id   AF-A0A2N1IJM8-F1
#
_cell.length_a   1.000
_cell.length_b   1.000
_cell.length_c   1.000
_cell.angle_alpha   90.00
_cell.angle_beta   90.00
_cell.angle_gamma   90.00
#
_symmetry.space_group_name_H-M   'P 1'
#
loop_
_entity.id
_entity.type
_entity.pdbx_description
1 polymer ?
#
loop_
_entity_poly.entity_id
_entity_poly.type
_entity_poly.pdbx_seq_one_letter_code
_entity_poly.pdbx_strand_id
1 'polypeptide(L)'
;MLDFQNLIDEIGRANFFSKMGEVADKFENVIYIESVFKVFVEPVEAEFLGAYEDLEWLPTTPTQDDPFKFFPKPPKDLLDLRLGVSKAVLKSVRNVPKDKFLSGAHDFSVAARNAACFAFRQYVSECYYGEDSVWLRVVELYCSGRWPVGYSKDKLIVI
;
A
#
# COMPACT_ATOMS: atom_id res chain seq x y z
N MET A 1 12.37 -13.10 -13.50
CA MET A 1 13.23 -11.97 -13.07
C MET A 1 12.41 -10.71 -13.25
N LEU A 2 12.28 -9.87 -12.23
CA LEU A 2 11.51 -8.63 -12.30
C LEU A 2 12.07 -7.72 -13.40
N ASP A 3 11.20 -7.30 -14.33
CA ASP A 3 11.53 -6.20 -15.25
C ASP A 3 11.39 -4.88 -14.47
N PHE A 4 12.53 -4.41 -13.96
CA PHE A 4 12.57 -3.21 -13.15
C PHE A 4 12.15 -1.96 -13.93
N GLN A 5 12.47 -1.87 -15.23
CA GLN A 5 12.10 -0.71 -16.02
C GLN A 5 10.58 -0.67 -16.23
N ASN A 6 9.97 -1.82 -16.53
CA ASN A 6 8.52 -1.91 -16.65
C ASN A 6 7.81 -1.51 -15.34
N LEU A 7 8.32 -1.93 -14.18
CA LEU A 7 7.75 -1.53 -12.89
C LEU A 7 7.80 -0.01 -12.68
N ILE A 8 8.92 0.64 -13.03
CA ILE A 8 9.05 2.10 -12.93
C ILE A 8 8.06 2.81 -13.87
N ASP A 9 7.86 2.28 -15.07
CA ASP A 9 6.92 2.83 -16.05
C ASP A 9 5.45 2.63 -15.62
N GLU A 10 5.13 1.52 -14.96
CA GLU A 10 3.82 1.29 -14.33
C GLU A 10 3.55 2.29 -13.19
N ILE A 11 4.53 2.49 -12.30
CA ILE A 11 4.43 3.50 -11.23
C ILE A 11 4.24 4.90 -11.81
N GLY A 12 4.92 5.22 -12.90
CA GLY A 12 4.80 6.51 -13.58
C GLY A 12 3.42 6.76 -14.20
N ARG A 13 2.71 5.70 -14.60
CA ARG A 13 1.37 5.76 -15.21
C ARG A 13 0.23 5.60 -14.20
N ALA A 14 0.52 5.07 -13.02
CA ALA A 14 -0.48 4.79 -12.00
C ALA A 14 -1.10 6.08 -11.44
N ASN A 15 -2.44 6.11 -11.41
CA ASN A 15 -3.20 7.17 -10.77
C ASN A 15 -3.44 6.82 -9.29
N PHE A 16 -2.37 6.84 -8.50
CA PHE A 16 -2.42 6.52 -7.07
C PHE A 16 -3.55 7.28 -6.36
N PHE A 17 -4.26 6.58 -5.47
CA PHE A 17 -5.33 7.12 -4.62
C PHE A 17 -6.56 7.71 -5.35
N SER A 18 -6.60 7.65 -6.69
CA SER A 18 -7.71 8.21 -7.47
C SER A 18 -9.07 7.59 -7.16
N LYS A 19 -9.10 6.29 -6.82
CA LYS A 19 -10.30 5.47 -6.55
C LYS A 19 -10.50 5.14 -5.06
N MET A 20 -9.84 5.87 -4.16
CA MET A 20 -10.14 5.76 -2.73
C MET A 20 -11.62 6.05 -2.47
N GLY A 21 -12.25 5.19 -1.68
CA GLY A 21 -13.65 5.19 -1.28
C GLY A 21 -14.57 4.44 -2.25
N GLU A 22 -14.05 3.87 -3.34
CA GLU A 22 -14.84 3.20 -4.37
C GLU A 22 -14.77 1.67 -4.25
N VAL A 23 -15.94 1.03 -4.19
CA VAL A 23 -16.08 -0.43 -4.26
C VAL A 23 -15.67 -0.92 -5.65
N ALA A 24 -14.97 -2.06 -5.72
CA ALA A 24 -14.60 -2.71 -6.98
C ALA A 24 -15.06 -4.16 -7.03
N ASP A 25 -15.47 -4.63 -8.20
CA ASP A 25 -15.82 -6.03 -8.43
C ASP A 25 -14.59 -6.95 -8.60
N LYS A 26 -13.39 -6.38 -8.70
CA LYS A 26 -12.21 -7.06 -9.27
C LYS A 26 -11.28 -7.74 -8.27
N PHE A 27 -11.31 -7.42 -6.99
CA PHE A 27 -10.37 -8.00 -6.02
C PHE A 27 -11.11 -8.88 -5.02
N GLU A 28 -10.92 -10.19 -5.15
CA GLU A 28 -11.34 -11.15 -4.13
C GLU A 28 -10.66 -10.84 -2.79
N ASN A 29 -11.29 -11.19 -1.68
CA ASN A 29 -10.77 -11.02 -0.32
C ASN A 29 -10.30 -9.59 0.00
N VAL A 30 -11.01 -8.57 -0.50
CA VAL A 30 -10.79 -7.16 -0.14
C VAL A 30 -12.05 -6.61 0.51
N ILE A 31 -11.86 -5.90 1.62
CA ILE A 31 -12.90 -5.12 2.28
C ILE A 31 -12.65 -3.66 1.95
N TYR A 32 -13.61 -3.04 1.26
CA TYR A 32 -13.56 -1.64 0.86
C TYR A 32 -14.23 -0.77 1.92
N ILE A 33 -13.52 0.25 2.38
CA ILE A 33 -14.03 1.22 3.35
C ILE A 33 -13.98 2.61 2.72
N GLU A 34 -15.05 3.38 2.89
CA GLU A 34 -15.31 4.58 2.12
C GLU A 34 -14.27 5.70 2.32
N SER A 35 -13.66 5.81 3.51
CA SER A 35 -12.81 6.96 3.80
C SER A 35 -11.80 6.73 4.92
N VAL A 36 -10.81 7.61 4.99
CA VAL A 36 -9.86 7.68 6.12
C VAL A 36 -10.56 7.94 7.46
N PHE A 37 -11.72 8.61 7.47
CA PHE A 37 -12.50 8.82 8.70
C PHE A 37 -13.02 7.49 9.24
N LYS A 38 -13.66 6.70 8.37
CA LYS A 38 -14.24 5.40 8.71
C LYS A 38 -13.19 4.32 9.00
N VAL A 39 -11.98 4.49 8.51
CA VAL A 39 -10.87 3.59 8.86
C VAL A 39 -10.18 3.99 10.17
N PHE A 40 -9.84 5.26 10.33
CA PHE A 40 -8.87 5.69 11.36
C PHE A 40 -9.45 6.55 12.49
N VAL A 41 -10.63 7.14 12.33
CA VAL A 41 -11.19 8.10 13.29
C VAL A 41 -12.40 7.53 14.00
N GLU A 42 -13.39 7.04 13.24
CA GLU A 42 -14.61 6.45 13.78
C GLU A 42 -14.92 5.12 13.07
N PRO A 43 -14.14 4.06 13.36
CA PRO A 43 -14.34 2.76 12.74
C PRO A 43 -15.58 2.06 13.28
N VAL A 44 -16.34 1.45 12.37
CA VAL A 44 -17.56 0.71 12.68
C VAL A 44 -17.39 -0.74 12.22
N GLU A 45 -17.46 -1.70 13.16
CA GLU A 45 -17.23 -3.14 12.91
C GLU A 45 -17.99 -3.69 11.69
N ALA A 46 -19.23 -3.24 11.49
CA ALA A 46 -20.07 -3.69 10.38
C ALA A 46 -19.47 -3.37 9.00
N GLU A 47 -18.70 -2.28 8.86
CA GLU A 47 -18.01 -1.91 7.61
C GLU A 47 -16.76 -2.77 7.38
N PHE A 48 -16.17 -3.31 8.44
CA PHE A 48 -15.06 -4.26 8.38
C PHE A 48 -15.53 -5.71 8.26
N LEU A 49 -16.85 -5.96 8.19
CA LEU A 49 -17.42 -7.31 8.11
C LEU A 49 -16.93 -8.26 9.23
N GLY A 50 -16.77 -7.75 10.45
CA GLY A 50 -16.29 -8.52 11.60
C GLY A 50 -14.77 -8.71 11.64
N ALA A 51 -14.01 -8.00 10.81
CA ALA A 51 -12.56 -8.14 10.69
C ALA A 51 -11.77 -7.05 11.45
N TYR A 52 -12.43 -6.13 12.15
CA TYR A 52 -11.74 -4.99 12.77
C TYR A 52 -10.97 -5.39 14.04
N GLU A 53 -11.50 -6.31 14.85
CA GLU A 53 -10.80 -6.79 16.06
C GLU A 53 -9.45 -7.47 15.74
N ASP A 54 -9.39 -8.20 14.63
CA ASP A 54 -8.18 -8.90 14.14
C ASP A 54 -7.40 -8.05 13.11
N LEU A 55 -7.63 -6.74 13.05
CA LEU A 55 -6.99 -5.86 12.06
C LEU A 55 -5.54 -5.57 12.43
N GLU A 56 -4.64 -5.85 11.49
CA GLU A 56 -3.25 -5.43 11.54
C GLU A 56 -2.99 -4.36 10.49
N TRP A 57 -2.34 -3.27 10.90
CA TRP A 57 -2.05 -2.14 10.03
C TRP A 57 -0.84 -2.41 9.15
N LEU A 58 -0.95 -2.06 7.86
CA LEU A 58 0.19 -2.09 6.96
C LEU A 58 1.21 -1.00 7.35
N PRO A 59 2.52 -1.28 7.22
CA PRO A 59 3.57 -0.34 7.55
C PRO A 59 3.47 0.98 6.78
N THR A 60 3.68 2.08 7.49
CA THR A 60 3.69 3.45 6.95
C THR A 60 5.02 4.15 7.20
N THR A 61 6.02 3.45 7.74
CA THR A 61 7.36 4.00 8.01
C THR A 61 8.45 3.03 7.58
N PRO A 62 9.64 3.52 7.19
CA PRO A 62 10.74 2.65 6.76
C PRO A 62 11.32 1.74 7.84
N THR A 63 11.10 2.06 9.10
CA THR A 63 11.65 1.36 10.26
C THR A 63 10.71 0.31 10.84
N GLN A 64 9.46 0.25 10.37
CA GLN A 64 8.55 -0.82 10.73
C GLN A 64 8.99 -2.13 10.10
N ASP A 65 8.79 -3.21 10.84
CA ASP A 65 9.01 -4.56 10.33
C ASP A 65 7.98 -4.90 9.25
N ASP A 66 8.37 -5.83 8.39
CA ASP A 66 7.48 -6.39 7.39
C ASP A 66 6.56 -7.42 8.05
N PRO A 67 5.23 -7.22 8.03
CA PRO A 67 4.28 -8.13 8.68
C PRO A 67 4.22 -9.53 8.08
N PHE A 68 4.61 -9.68 6.80
CA PHE A 68 4.41 -10.93 6.06
C PHE A 68 5.70 -11.74 5.97
N LYS A 69 6.86 -11.06 5.90
CA LYS A 69 8.13 -11.71 5.54
C LYS A 69 9.31 -11.17 6.33
N PHE A 70 10.20 -12.08 6.71
CA PHE A 70 11.51 -11.69 7.20
C PHE A 70 12.54 -11.83 6.08
N PHE A 71 13.08 -10.70 5.61
CA PHE A 71 14.17 -10.69 4.64
C PHE A 71 15.53 -10.53 5.34
N PRO A 72 16.59 -11.19 4.83
CA PRO A 72 17.94 -10.90 5.29
C PRO A 72 18.32 -9.44 4.96
N LYS A 73 19.42 -8.96 5.55
CA LYS A 73 19.93 -7.63 5.26
C LYS A 73 20.13 -7.47 3.74
N PRO A 74 19.55 -6.44 3.11
CA PRO A 74 19.56 -6.31 1.66
C PRO A 74 21.00 -6.05 1.16
N PRO A 75 21.45 -6.77 0.12
CA PRO A 75 22.70 -6.46 -0.57
C PRO A 75 22.59 -5.12 -1.33
N LYS A 76 23.73 -4.60 -1.82
CA LYS A 76 23.82 -3.26 -2.41
C LYS A 76 22.94 -3.08 -3.65
N ASP A 77 22.93 -4.06 -4.54
CA ASP A 77 22.08 -4.09 -5.73
C ASP A 77 20.59 -4.02 -5.37
N LEU A 78 20.12 -4.79 -4.37
CA LEU A 78 18.75 -4.69 -3.88
C LEU A 78 18.47 -3.31 -3.25
N LEU A 79 19.41 -2.73 -2.51
CA LEU A 79 19.27 -1.38 -1.97
C LEU A 79 19.08 -0.35 -3.09
N ASP A 80 19.84 -0.45 -4.18
CA ASP A 80 19.74 0.45 -5.33
C ASP A 80 18.37 0.32 -6.02
N LEU A 81 17.86 -0.90 -6.21
CA LEU A 81 16.52 -1.14 -6.74
C LEU A 81 15.42 -0.56 -5.83
N ARG A 82 15.51 -0.80 -4.52
CA ARG A 82 14.56 -0.28 -3.52
C ARG A 82 14.57 1.26 -3.46
N LEU A 83 15.73 1.88 -3.63
CA LEU A 83 15.85 3.34 -3.73
C LEU A 83 15.23 3.87 -5.03
N GLY A 84 15.46 3.19 -6.15
CA GLY A 84 14.88 3.55 -7.45
C GLY A 84 13.35 3.53 -7.42
N VAL A 85 12.75 2.45 -6.91
CA VAL A 85 11.29 2.33 -6.83
C VAL A 85 10.68 3.37 -5.89
N SER A 86 11.33 3.64 -4.75
CA SER A 86 10.86 4.66 -3.80
C SER A 86 10.84 6.05 -4.43
N LYS A 87 11.87 6.40 -5.20
CA LYS A 87 11.93 7.68 -5.92
C LYS A 87 10.82 7.79 -6.97
N ALA A 88 10.54 6.71 -7.69
CA ALA A 88 9.46 6.68 -8.67
C ALA A 88 8.09 6.87 -7.99
N VAL A 89 7.81 6.14 -6.90
CA VAL A 89 6.56 6.28 -6.15
C VAL A 89 6.42 7.71 -5.63
N LEU A 90 7.44 8.26 -4.94
CA LEU A 90 7.41 9.62 -4.41
C LEU A 90 7.15 10.66 -5.51
N LYS A 91 7.73 10.47 -6.70
CA LYS A 91 7.48 11.34 -7.85
C LYS A 91 6.03 11.27 -8.31
N SER A 92 5.46 10.06 -8.42
CA SER A 92 4.07 9.85 -8.85
C SER A 92 3.05 10.38 -7.84
N VAL A 93 3.29 10.23 -6.54
CA VAL A 93 2.34 10.66 -5.50
C VAL A 93 2.49 12.13 -5.08
N ARG A 94 3.50 12.85 -5.60
CA ARG A 94 3.86 14.21 -5.16
C ARG A 94 2.69 15.19 -5.24
N ASN A 95 1.93 15.12 -6.34
CA ASN A 95 0.86 16.07 -6.69
C ASN A 95 -0.55 15.51 -6.44
N VAL A 96 -0.67 14.38 -5.73
CA VAL A 96 -1.99 13.85 -5.38
C VAL A 96 -2.70 14.85 -4.45
N PRO A 97 -3.94 15.27 -4.78
CA PRO A 97 -4.73 16.17 -3.94
C PRO A 97 -4.88 15.63 -2.53
N LYS A 98 -4.80 16.53 -1.54
CA LYS A 98 -4.83 16.13 -0.13
C LYS A 98 -6.23 15.81 0.38
N ASP A 99 -7.27 16.26 -0.30
CA ASP A 99 -8.64 16.32 0.23
C ASP A 99 -9.15 14.95 0.72
N LYS A 100 -8.80 13.87 0.01
CA LYS A 100 -9.18 12.49 0.38
C LYS A 100 -8.46 11.94 1.62
N PHE A 101 -7.39 12.60 2.10
CA PHE A 101 -6.62 12.19 3.27
C PHE A 101 -6.87 13.07 4.49
N LEU A 102 -7.70 14.10 4.38
CA LEU A 102 -8.04 14.98 5.49
C LEU A 102 -9.31 14.50 6.17
N SER A 103 -9.31 14.48 7.50
CA SER A 103 -10.50 14.20 8.29
C SER A 103 -10.49 15.04 9.56
N GLY A 104 -11.29 16.11 9.55
CA GLY A 104 -11.25 17.12 10.62
C GLY A 104 -9.85 17.70 10.77
N ALA A 105 -9.24 17.53 11.96
CA ALA A 105 -7.89 17.98 12.26
C ALA A 105 -6.78 16.99 11.83
N HIS A 106 -7.14 15.80 11.35
CA HIS A 106 -6.18 14.74 10.99
C HIS A 106 -5.78 14.84 9.50
N ASP A 107 -4.46 14.78 9.23
CA ASP A 107 -3.89 14.68 7.88
C ASP A 107 -3.14 13.35 7.71
N PHE A 108 -3.71 12.44 6.92
CA PHE A 108 -3.16 11.11 6.65
C PHE A 108 -2.26 11.05 5.40
N SER A 109 -2.02 12.18 4.72
CA SER A 109 -1.29 12.24 3.44
C SER A 109 0.13 11.69 3.54
N VAL A 110 0.82 11.94 4.66
CA VAL A 110 2.19 11.48 4.86
C VAL A 110 2.22 9.96 5.06
N ALA A 111 1.29 9.43 5.85
CA ALA A 111 1.15 7.99 6.07
C ALA A 111 0.87 7.26 4.75
N ALA A 112 -0.05 7.77 3.93
CA ALA A 112 -0.39 7.20 2.62
C ALA A 112 0.82 7.12 1.67
N ARG A 113 1.58 8.21 1.56
CA ARG A 113 2.76 8.28 0.69
C ARG A 113 3.87 7.32 1.14
N ASN A 114 4.12 7.27 2.44
CA ASN A 114 5.15 6.41 2.98
C ASN A 114 4.75 4.93 2.92
N ALA A 115 3.47 4.61 3.12
CA ALA A 115 2.93 3.26 2.96
C ALA A 115 3.12 2.72 1.54
N ALA A 116 2.81 3.53 0.52
CA ALA A 116 3.08 3.17 -0.87
C ALA A 116 4.59 2.91 -1.09
N CYS A 117 5.47 3.78 -0.57
CA CYS A 117 6.92 3.56 -0.68
C CYS A 117 7.38 2.28 0.04
N PHE A 118 6.75 1.92 1.17
CA PHE A 118 7.04 0.68 1.87
C PHE A 118 6.63 -0.53 1.01
N ALA A 119 5.38 -0.58 0.57
CA ALA A 119 4.84 -1.70 -0.19
C ALA A 119 5.66 -2.01 -1.45
N PHE A 120 6.00 -0.98 -2.24
CA PHE A 120 6.80 -1.18 -3.45
C PHE A 120 8.24 -1.64 -3.17
N ARG A 121 8.85 -1.20 -2.05
CA ARG A 121 10.18 -1.69 -1.65
C ARG A 121 10.14 -3.17 -1.24
N GLN A 122 9.06 -3.59 -0.58
CA GLN A 122 8.92 -4.99 -0.18
C GLN A 122 8.56 -5.88 -1.36
N TYR A 123 7.73 -5.42 -2.29
CA TYR A 123 7.48 -6.13 -3.55
C TYR A 123 8.76 -6.36 -4.36
N VAL A 124 9.62 -5.33 -4.46
CA VAL A 124 10.95 -5.50 -5.09
C VAL A 124 11.81 -6.52 -4.34
N SER A 125 11.71 -6.57 -3.01
CA SER A 125 12.43 -7.56 -2.19
C SER A 125 11.88 -8.98 -2.40
N GLU A 126 10.56 -9.17 -2.45
CA GLU A 126 9.93 -10.46 -2.79
C GLU A 126 10.42 -10.96 -4.16
N CYS A 127 10.38 -10.09 -5.16
CA CYS A 127 10.83 -10.41 -6.51
C CYS A 127 12.32 -10.78 -6.57
N TYR A 128 13.16 -10.09 -5.77
CA TYR A 128 14.60 -10.34 -5.73
C TYR A 128 14.91 -11.70 -5.10
N TYR A 129 14.23 -12.03 -3.99
CA TYR A 129 14.45 -13.28 -3.27
C TYR A 129 13.66 -14.47 -3.84
N GLY A 130 12.75 -14.26 -4.79
CA GLY A 130 11.97 -15.33 -5.43
C GLY A 130 10.84 -15.87 -4.54
N GLU A 131 10.27 -14.98 -3.72
CA GLU A 131 9.34 -15.30 -2.64
C GLU A 131 7.86 -15.13 -3.07
N ASP A 132 6.91 -15.71 -2.32
CA ASP A 132 5.47 -15.55 -2.58
C ASP A 132 5.08 -14.07 -2.71
N SER A 133 4.14 -13.76 -3.60
CA SER A 133 3.86 -12.40 -4.04
C SER A 133 2.74 -11.72 -3.23
N VAL A 134 2.88 -11.65 -1.91
CA VAL A 134 1.87 -10.97 -1.05
C VAL A 134 1.90 -9.47 -1.30
N TRP A 135 3.09 -8.88 -1.40
CA TRP A 135 3.24 -7.46 -1.69
C TRP A 135 2.88 -7.09 -3.13
N LEU A 136 2.91 -8.04 -4.08
CA LEU A 136 2.36 -7.81 -5.42
C LEU A 136 0.89 -7.40 -5.35
N ARG A 137 0.07 -8.14 -4.60
CA ARG A 137 -1.36 -7.85 -4.45
C ARG A 137 -1.60 -6.46 -3.85
N VAL A 138 -0.76 -6.05 -2.89
CA VAL A 138 -0.79 -4.71 -2.29
C VAL A 138 -0.41 -3.64 -3.31
N VAL A 139 0.64 -3.88 -4.11
CA VAL A 139 1.10 -2.98 -5.18
C VAL A 139 0.05 -2.83 -6.28
N GLU A 140 -0.63 -3.90 -6.68
CA GLU A 140 -1.71 -3.87 -7.67
C GLU A 140 -2.88 -3.00 -7.20
N LEU A 141 -3.22 -3.04 -5.91
CA LEU A 141 -4.24 -2.17 -5.32
C LEU A 141 -3.82 -0.69 -5.41
N TYR A 142 -2.57 -0.36 -5.11
CA TYR A 142 -2.05 0.99 -5.31
C TYR A 142 -2.10 1.44 -6.77
N CYS A 143 -1.66 0.58 -7.70
CA CYS A 143 -1.72 0.85 -9.14
C CYS A 143 -3.16 1.01 -9.65
N SER A 144 -4.13 0.37 -8.99
CA SER A 144 -5.56 0.53 -9.28
C SER A 144 -6.15 1.85 -8.75
N GLY A 145 -5.36 2.65 -8.05
CA GLY A 145 -5.75 3.95 -7.49
C GLY A 145 -6.31 3.87 -6.07
N ARG A 146 -6.01 2.82 -5.31
CA ARG A 146 -6.55 2.60 -3.95
C ARG A 146 -5.48 2.71 -2.89
N TRP A 147 -5.90 2.75 -1.62
CA TRP A 147 -5.01 2.69 -0.48
C TRP A 147 -5.25 1.43 0.37
N PRO A 148 -4.45 0.36 0.20
CA PRO A 148 -4.43 -0.73 1.18
C PRO A 148 -3.83 -0.23 2.50
N VAL A 149 -4.60 -0.35 3.57
CA VAL A 149 -4.28 0.23 4.89
C VAL A 149 -3.97 -0.82 5.94
N GLY A 150 -4.49 -2.04 5.77
CA GLY A 150 -4.33 -3.12 6.73
C GLY A 150 -4.75 -4.45 6.16
N TYR A 151 -4.67 -5.48 6.99
CA TYR A 151 -5.14 -6.81 6.67
C TYR A 151 -5.73 -7.47 7.91
N SER A 152 -6.58 -8.45 7.69
CA SER A 152 -7.07 -9.35 8.72
C SER A 152 -7.18 -10.74 8.11
N LYS A 153 -6.39 -11.68 8.63
CA LYS A 153 -6.22 -13.02 8.05
C LYS A 153 -5.81 -12.90 6.56
N ASP A 154 -6.64 -13.37 5.63
CA ASP A 154 -6.40 -13.35 4.19
C ASP A 154 -7.04 -12.14 3.47
N LYS A 155 -7.73 -11.27 4.22
CA LYS A 155 -8.44 -10.10 3.69
C LYS A 155 -7.58 -8.85 3.78
N LEU A 156 -7.55 -8.06 2.72
CA LEU A 156 -6.96 -6.72 2.73
C LEU A 156 -8.05 -5.68 3.01
N ILE A 157 -7.75 -4.75 3.89
CA ILE A 157 -8.59 -3.57 4.14
C ILE A 157 -8.08 -2.44 3.27
N VAL A 158 -8.97 -1.86 2.47
CA VAL A 158 -8.63 -0.90 1.43
C VAL A 158 -9.58 0.27 1.50
N ILE A 159 -9.02 1.48 1.36
CA ILE A 159 -9.76 2.70 1.07
C ILE A 159 -9.74 2.91 -0.44
#